data_AF-A0A0A8YTB9-F1
#
_entry.id   AF-A0A0A8YTB9-F1
#
_cell.length_a   1.000
_cell.length_b   1.000
_cell.length_c   1.000
_cell.angle_alpha   90.00
_cell.angle_beta   90.00
_cell.angle_gamma   90.00
#
_symmetry.space_group_name_H-M   'P 1'
#
loop_
_entity.id
_entity.type
_entity.pdbx_description
1 polymer ?
#
loop_
_entity_poly.entity_id
_entity_poly.type
_entity_poly.pdbx_seq_one_letter_code
_entity_poly.pdbx_strand_id
1 'polypeptide(L)'
;MASSSAAAPAAALEAVQVLVASLADDSPVARDAALAALREIAPLNPLLVLDCCATVSRGGRRRFGNMAGIFLVMASAVRALDRWDAEREFLRKIAKIATAEIVSSKEFNVDWQRAAASLLVAIGSHDPDSMMEEIFLYFSGPTSALPAMLQILADFASAEVHPTVEGRTFACFTYPRKCTRWPTACFCECI
;
A
#
# COMPACT_ATOMS: atom_id res chain seq x y z
N MET A 1 -6.75 -43.67 -2.68
CA MET A 1 -5.81 -42.54 -2.49
C MET A 1 -6.54 -41.28 -2.91
N ALA A 2 -7.07 -40.53 -1.96
CA ALA A 2 -7.99 -39.41 -2.21
C ALA A 2 -7.34 -38.08 -1.80
N SER A 3 -7.34 -37.15 -2.75
CA SER A 3 -7.35 -35.68 -2.62
C SER A 3 -6.51 -35.05 -1.50
N SER A 4 -5.19 -34.96 -1.71
CA SER A 4 -4.33 -34.08 -0.90
C SER A 4 -4.22 -32.65 -1.44
N SER A 5 -4.83 -32.32 -2.60
CA SER A 5 -4.67 -31.00 -3.23
C SER A 5 -5.56 -29.91 -2.63
N ALA A 6 -6.69 -30.25 -2.01
CA ALA A 6 -7.62 -29.28 -1.43
C ALA A 6 -7.20 -28.80 -0.02
N ALA A 7 -6.38 -29.59 0.70
CA ALA A 7 -5.92 -29.24 2.04
C ALA A 7 -4.75 -28.24 2.04
N ALA A 8 -3.90 -28.28 1.00
CA ALA A 8 -2.76 -27.38 0.85
C ALA A 8 -3.12 -25.88 0.80
N PRO A 9 -4.11 -25.42 0.00
CA PRO A 9 -4.48 -24.00 -0.04
C PRO A 9 -5.14 -23.52 1.26
N ALA A 10 -5.90 -24.39 1.95
CA ALA A 10 -6.50 -24.06 3.24
C ALA A 10 -5.44 -23.89 4.34
N ALA A 11 -4.45 -24.78 4.39
CA ALA A 11 -3.35 -24.68 5.34
C ALA A 11 -2.48 -23.42 5.11
N ALA A 12 -2.26 -23.05 3.85
CA ALA A 12 -1.53 -21.81 3.51
C ALA A 12 -2.28 -20.56 3.98
N LEU A 13 -3.61 -20.53 3.82
CA LEU A 13 -4.44 -19.43 4.31
C LEU A 13 -4.39 -19.29 5.83
N GLU A 14 -4.57 -20.38 6.57
CA GLU A 14 -4.49 -20.40 8.03
C GLU A 14 -3.12 -19.93 8.53
N ALA A 15 -2.03 -20.39 7.91
CA ALA A 15 -0.67 -19.97 8.27
C ALA A 15 -0.48 -18.45 8.10
N VAL A 16 -0.94 -17.88 6.99
CA VAL A 16 -0.85 -16.42 6.77
C VAL A 16 -1.74 -15.67 7.76
N GLN A 17 -2.94 -16.17 8.08
CA GLN A 17 -3.80 -15.54 9.09
C GLN A 17 -3.13 -15.51 10.47
N VAL A 18 -2.48 -16.60 10.88
CA VAL A 18 -1.73 -16.68 12.15
C VAL A 18 -0.56 -15.69 12.15
N LEU A 19 0.20 -15.60 11.05
CA LEU A 19 1.30 -14.65 10.93
C LEU A 19 0.80 -13.20 10.97
N VAL A 20 -0.29 -12.89 10.27
CA VAL A 20 -0.91 -11.57 10.30
C VAL A 20 -1.39 -11.23 11.72
N ALA A 21 -2.02 -12.16 12.43
CA ALA A 21 -2.41 -11.95 13.83
C ALA A 21 -1.20 -11.70 14.74
N SER A 22 -0.09 -12.40 14.49
CA SER A 22 1.18 -12.26 15.23
C SER A 22 1.84 -10.90 15.04
N LEU A 23 1.44 -10.10 14.04
CA LEU A 23 1.88 -8.71 13.93
C LEU A 23 1.39 -7.83 15.09
N ALA A 24 0.37 -8.25 15.84
CA ALA A 24 -0.10 -7.57 17.05
C ALA A 24 0.37 -8.26 18.34
N ASP A 25 1.35 -9.15 18.28
CA ASP A 25 1.94 -9.78 19.46
C ASP A 25 2.64 -8.77 20.37
N ASP A 26 2.60 -8.99 21.68
CA ASP A 26 3.25 -8.12 22.68
C ASP A 26 4.79 -8.19 22.58
N SER A 27 5.33 -9.31 22.07
CA SER A 27 6.77 -9.48 21.86
C SER A 27 7.23 -8.82 20.56
N PRO A 28 8.17 -7.85 20.62
CA PRO A 28 8.71 -7.23 19.41
C PRO A 28 9.43 -8.25 18.51
N VAL A 29 10.07 -9.27 19.10
CA VAL A 29 10.75 -10.33 18.34
C VAL A 29 9.74 -11.16 17.55
N ALA A 30 8.59 -11.49 18.13
CA ALA A 30 7.53 -12.23 17.43
C ALA A 30 6.95 -11.39 16.28
N ARG A 31 6.71 -10.10 16.52
CA ARG A 31 6.25 -9.15 15.49
C ARG A 31 7.22 -9.04 14.32
N ASP A 32 8.51 -8.88 14.59
CA ASP A 32 9.53 -8.72 13.55
C ASP A 32 9.73 -10.01 12.75
N ALA A 33 9.69 -11.17 13.42
CA ALA A 33 9.72 -12.48 12.76
C ALA A 33 8.49 -12.70 11.88
N ALA A 34 7.29 -12.34 12.35
CA ALA A 34 6.06 -12.41 11.57
C ALA A 34 6.10 -11.49 10.34
N LEU A 35 6.60 -10.26 10.52
CA LEU A 35 6.78 -9.30 9.42
C LEU A 35 7.77 -9.83 8.37
N ALA A 36 8.91 -10.40 8.80
CA ALA A 36 9.90 -10.98 7.90
C ALA A 36 9.30 -12.16 7.12
N ALA A 37 8.65 -13.10 7.81
CA ALA A 37 8.00 -14.25 7.18
C ALA A 37 6.93 -13.82 6.15
N LEU A 38 6.09 -12.84 6.51
CA LEU A 38 5.07 -12.32 5.58
C LEU A 38 5.69 -11.64 4.35
N ARG A 39 6.84 -10.98 4.49
CA ARG A 39 7.56 -10.40 3.35
C ARG A 39 8.17 -11.44 2.42
N GLU A 40 8.56 -12.59 2.96
CA GLU A 40 9.03 -13.73 2.15
C GLU A 40 7.88 -14.45 1.44
N ILE A 41 6.70 -14.51 2.06
CA ILE A 41 5.49 -15.11 1.47
C ILE A 41 4.84 -14.19 0.44
N ALA A 42 4.91 -12.87 0.64
CA ALA A 42 4.32 -11.87 -0.24
C ALA A 42 4.60 -12.07 -1.74
N PRO A 43 5.85 -12.32 -2.20
CA PRO A 43 6.10 -12.59 -3.61
C PRO A 43 5.62 -13.95 -4.11
N LEU A 44 5.35 -14.90 -3.21
CA LEU A 44 4.84 -16.23 -3.57
C LEU A 44 3.33 -16.23 -3.75
N ASN A 45 2.61 -15.43 -2.95
CA ASN A 45 1.16 -15.33 -3.02
C ASN A 45 0.66 -13.95 -2.56
N PRO A 46 0.85 -12.91 -3.39
CA PRO A 46 0.58 -11.53 -2.99
C PRO A 46 -0.90 -11.27 -2.72
N LEU A 47 -1.81 -11.87 -3.49
CA LEU A 47 -3.25 -11.70 -3.33
C LEU A 47 -3.75 -12.23 -1.98
N LEU A 48 -3.31 -13.43 -1.58
CA LEU A 48 -3.70 -14.04 -0.31
C LEU A 48 -3.21 -13.21 0.89
N VAL A 49 -1.98 -12.70 0.82
CA VAL A 49 -1.43 -11.81 1.85
C VAL A 49 -2.21 -10.50 1.93
N LEU A 50 -2.53 -9.89 0.78
CA LEU A 50 -3.31 -8.65 0.72
C LEU A 50 -4.73 -8.85 1.25
N ASP A 51 -5.41 -9.94 0.91
CA ASP A 51 -6.76 -10.24 1.39
C ASP A 51 -6.81 -10.45 2.91
N CYS A 52 -5.84 -11.18 3.46
CA CYS A 52 -5.74 -11.37 4.91
C CYS A 52 -5.52 -10.03 5.63
N CYS A 53 -4.54 -9.25 5.16
CA CYS A 53 -4.25 -7.93 5.72
C CYS A 53 -5.47 -6.99 5.62
N ALA A 54 -6.14 -6.95 4.46
CA ALA A 54 -7.31 -6.09 4.23
C ALA A 54 -8.51 -6.49 5.09
N THR A 55 -8.61 -7.75 5.49
CA THR A 55 -9.67 -8.22 6.39
C THR A 55 -9.43 -7.74 7.82
N VAL A 56 -8.18 -7.73 8.26
CA VAL A 56 -7.80 -7.22 9.58
C VAL A 56 -7.88 -5.69 9.65
N SER A 57 -7.49 -4.98 8.58
CA SER A 57 -7.57 -3.52 8.53
C SER A 57 -8.99 -2.95 8.48
N ARG A 58 -10.01 -3.77 8.17
CA ARG A 58 -11.43 -3.34 8.16
C ARG A 58 -12.06 -3.27 9.56
N GLY A 59 -11.37 -3.72 10.60
CA GLY A 59 -11.89 -3.75 11.97
C GLY A 59 -11.99 -2.35 12.57
N GLY A 60 -13.21 -1.83 12.73
CA GLY A 60 -13.51 -0.52 13.34
C GLY A 60 -13.02 -0.36 14.80
N ARG A 61 -13.94 -0.26 15.79
CA ARG A 61 -13.62 0.11 17.20
C ARG A 61 -12.54 -0.74 17.90
N ARG A 62 -12.17 -1.92 17.38
CA ARG A 62 -11.02 -2.72 17.82
C ARG A 62 -9.94 -2.62 16.76
N ARG A 63 -9.19 -1.52 16.78
CA ARG A 63 -8.08 -1.30 15.86
C ARG A 63 -7.01 -2.36 16.09
N PHE A 64 -6.48 -2.90 15.00
CA PHE A 64 -5.31 -3.76 15.07
C PHE A 64 -4.15 -2.99 15.70
N GLY A 65 -3.48 -3.57 16.69
CA GLY A 65 -2.50 -2.85 17.52
C GLY A 65 -1.25 -2.38 16.75
N ASN A 66 -0.98 -2.96 15.58
CA ASN A 66 0.21 -2.67 14.77
C ASN A 66 -0.15 -2.42 13.29
N MET A 67 -0.85 -1.31 13.03
CA MET A 67 -1.20 -0.90 11.65
C MET A 67 0.02 -0.64 10.78
N ALA A 68 1.15 -0.20 11.36
CA ALA A 68 2.40 -0.03 10.64
C ALA A 68 2.87 -1.34 9.99
N GLY A 69 2.91 -2.42 10.76
CA GLY A 69 3.29 -3.74 10.25
C GLY A 69 2.39 -4.21 9.10
N ILE A 70 1.07 -4.01 9.24
CA ILE A 70 0.10 -4.38 8.21
C ILE A 70 0.36 -3.62 6.90
N PHE A 71 0.51 -2.29 6.96
CA PHE A 71 0.76 -1.50 5.76
C PHE A 71 2.11 -1.81 5.12
N LEU A 72 3.15 -2.13 5.91
CA LEU A 72 4.43 -2.58 5.38
C LEU A 72 4.32 -3.91 4.62
N VAL A 73 3.57 -4.87 5.15
CA VAL A 73 3.32 -6.16 4.47
C VAL A 73 2.53 -5.95 3.19
N MET A 74 1.46 -5.16 3.25
CA MET A 74 0.67 -4.82 2.07
C MET A 74 1.53 -4.14 1.00
N ALA A 75 2.42 -3.21 1.38
CA ALA A 75 3.29 -2.53 0.43
C ALA A 75 4.25 -3.51 -0.26
N SER A 76 4.81 -4.46 0.48
CA SER A 76 5.64 -5.53 -0.08
C SER A 76 4.86 -6.44 -1.03
N ALA A 77 3.63 -6.82 -0.67
CA ALA A 77 2.78 -7.66 -1.51
C ALA A 77 2.33 -6.93 -2.79
N VAL A 78 1.95 -5.64 -2.71
CA VAL A 78 1.61 -4.86 -3.91
C VAL A 78 2.80 -4.78 -4.86
N ARG A 79 4.02 -4.49 -4.37
CA ARG A 79 5.24 -4.43 -5.21
C ARG A 79 5.57 -5.75 -5.89
N ALA A 80 5.07 -6.86 -5.37
CA ALA A 80 5.29 -8.19 -5.92
C ALA A 80 4.16 -8.67 -6.84
N LEU A 81 3.08 -7.90 -7.02
CA LEU A 81 2.05 -8.20 -8.00
C LEU A 81 2.58 -7.96 -9.41
N ASP A 82 2.26 -8.84 -10.35
CA ASP A 82 2.44 -8.50 -11.76
C ASP A 82 1.40 -7.46 -12.19
N ARG A 83 1.77 -6.62 -13.18
CA ARG A 83 0.89 -5.55 -13.68
C ARG A 83 -0.44 -6.07 -14.26
N TRP A 84 -0.52 -7.36 -14.58
CA TRP A 84 -1.72 -8.05 -15.09
C TRP A 84 -2.52 -8.75 -14.00
N ASP A 85 -1.93 -9.02 -12.84
CA ASP A 85 -2.57 -9.79 -11.76
C ASP A 85 -3.37 -8.90 -10.81
N ALA A 86 -3.07 -7.59 -10.79
CA ALA A 86 -3.74 -6.66 -9.90
C ALA A 86 -5.06 -6.17 -10.48
N GLU A 87 -6.18 -6.69 -9.98
CA GLU A 87 -7.49 -6.12 -10.27
C GLU A 87 -7.56 -4.67 -9.76
N ARG A 88 -7.84 -3.72 -10.65
CA ARG A 88 -7.97 -2.29 -10.32
C ARG A 88 -8.92 -2.04 -9.15
N GLU A 89 -10.05 -2.76 -9.11
CA GLU A 89 -11.03 -2.69 -8.02
C GLU A 89 -10.40 -3.03 -6.67
N PHE A 90 -9.53 -4.04 -6.65
CA PHE A 90 -8.85 -4.51 -5.47
C PHE A 90 -7.81 -3.50 -4.97
N LEU A 91 -6.95 -2.98 -5.86
CA LEU A 91 -5.99 -1.95 -5.49
C LEU A 91 -6.68 -0.67 -4.98
N ARG A 92 -7.79 -0.26 -5.60
CA ARG A 92 -8.61 0.86 -5.11
C ARG A 92 -9.13 0.61 -3.70
N LYS A 93 -9.61 -0.60 -3.42
CA LYS A 93 -10.05 -0.99 -2.06
C LYS A 93 -8.92 -0.89 -1.04
N ILE A 94 -7.71 -1.33 -1.39
CA ILE A 94 -6.53 -1.21 -0.51
C ILE A 94 -6.15 0.27 -0.30
N ALA A 95 -6.14 1.07 -1.37
CA ALA A 95 -5.86 2.51 -1.29
C ALA A 95 -6.84 3.22 -0.34
N LYS A 96 -8.14 2.90 -0.46
CA LYS A 96 -9.19 3.41 0.42
C LYS A 96 -9.00 3.05 1.90
N ILE A 97 -8.50 1.86 2.20
CA ILE A 97 -8.18 1.45 3.57
C ILE A 97 -7.05 2.34 4.12
N ALA A 98 -5.97 2.52 3.34
CA ALA A 98 -4.82 3.30 3.77
C ALA A 98 -5.18 4.79 3.98
N THR A 99 -5.91 5.40 3.05
CA THR A 99 -6.32 6.81 3.15
C THR A 99 -7.33 7.04 4.27
N ALA A 100 -8.28 6.13 4.49
CA ALA A 100 -9.23 6.21 5.60
C ALA A 100 -8.51 6.19 6.96
N GLU A 101 -7.48 5.36 7.12
CA GLU A 101 -6.69 5.32 8.35
C GLU A 101 -5.89 6.61 8.57
N ILE A 102 -5.25 7.15 7.53
CA ILE A 102 -4.54 8.44 7.58
C ILE A 102 -5.47 9.56 8.03
N VAL A 103 -6.68 9.62 7.47
CA VAL A 103 -7.65 10.71 7.71
C VAL A 103 -8.37 10.56 9.05
N SER A 104 -8.60 9.34 9.51
CA SER A 104 -9.27 9.09 10.79
C SER A 104 -8.36 9.34 12.01
N SER A 105 -7.05 9.50 11.80
CA SER A 105 -6.11 9.81 12.86
C SER A 105 -6.04 11.29 13.18
N LYS A 106 -6.05 11.60 14.48
CA LYS A 106 -5.73 12.94 15.00
C LYS A 106 -4.24 13.12 15.28
N GLU A 107 -3.48 12.03 15.24
CA GLU A 107 -2.04 12.00 15.46
C GLU A 107 -1.32 12.10 14.10
N PHE A 108 -0.38 13.05 14.01
CA PHE A 108 0.52 13.25 12.88
C PHE A 108 1.88 12.66 13.21
N ASN A 109 2.51 12.05 12.20
CA ASN A 109 3.89 11.58 12.20
C ASN A 109 4.16 10.41 13.16
N VAL A 110 3.61 9.25 12.81
CA VAL A 110 3.88 7.98 13.50
C VAL A 110 4.21 6.94 12.43
N ASP A 111 5.05 5.95 12.76
CA ASP A 111 5.58 4.96 11.81
C ASP A 111 4.50 4.28 10.94
N TRP A 112 3.27 4.19 11.44
CA TRP A 112 2.13 3.68 10.67
C TRP A 112 1.69 4.60 9.52
N GLN A 113 1.79 5.93 9.64
CA GLN A 113 1.50 6.86 8.53
C GLN A 113 2.54 6.74 7.43
N ARG A 114 3.82 6.61 7.79
CA ARG A 114 4.90 6.35 6.82
C ARG A 114 4.69 5.02 6.11
N ALA A 115 4.26 3.99 6.84
CA ALA A 115 3.92 2.71 6.25
C ALA A 115 2.71 2.80 5.30
N ALA A 116 1.66 3.53 5.68
CA ALA A 116 0.49 3.78 4.83
C ALA A 116 0.86 4.57 3.56
N ALA A 117 1.73 5.58 3.68
CA ALA A 117 2.28 6.32 2.55
C ALA A 117 3.07 5.40 1.61
N SER A 118 3.95 4.54 2.16
CA SER A 118 4.70 3.55 1.37
C SER A 118 3.79 2.56 0.64
N LEU A 119 2.65 2.20 1.22
CA LEU A 119 1.63 1.37 0.56
C LEU A 119 0.97 2.13 -0.60
N LEU A 120 0.57 3.38 -0.39
CA LEU A 120 -0.03 4.22 -1.44
C LEU A 120 0.94 4.45 -2.61
N VAL A 121 2.22 4.71 -2.33
CA VAL A 121 3.27 4.81 -3.35
C VAL A 121 3.41 3.50 -4.12
N ALA A 122 3.43 2.35 -3.44
CA ALA A 122 3.47 1.05 -4.11
C ALA A 122 2.26 0.84 -5.03
N ILE A 123 1.06 1.20 -4.58
CA ILE A 123 -0.15 1.16 -5.41
C ILE A 123 -0.01 2.11 -6.61
N GLY A 124 0.51 3.31 -6.40
CA GLY A 124 0.73 4.30 -7.45
C GLY A 124 1.65 3.81 -8.56
N SER A 125 2.70 3.04 -8.23
CA SER A 125 3.60 2.47 -9.23
C SER A 125 2.95 1.36 -10.08
N HIS A 126 1.91 0.69 -9.57
CA HIS A 126 1.12 -0.29 -10.33
C HIS A 126 -0.06 0.36 -11.08
N ASP A 127 -0.89 1.13 -10.38
CA ASP A 127 -2.05 1.82 -10.91
C ASP A 127 -2.20 3.23 -10.29
N PRO A 128 -1.58 4.25 -10.91
CA PRO A 128 -1.60 5.60 -10.37
C PRO A 128 -3.01 6.22 -10.37
N ASP A 129 -3.94 5.75 -11.20
CA ASP A 129 -5.31 6.28 -11.15
C ASP A 129 -5.99 5.93 -9.84
N SER A 130 -5.83 4.67 -9.38
CA SER A 130 -6.47 4.21 -8.15
C SER A 130 -5.93 4.95 -6.93
N MET A 131 -4.62 5.23 -6.89
CA MET A 131 -4.02 6.06 -5.84
C MET A 131 -4.54 7.51 -5.90
N MET A 132 -4.51 8.12 -7.10
CA MET A 132 -4.87 9.53 -7.29
C MET A 132 -6.36 9.79 -7.03
N GLU A 133 -7.25 8.89 -7.46
CA GLU A 133 -8.68 8.97 -7.18
C GLU A 133 -8.94 9.09 -5.67
N GLU A 134 -8.26 8.29 -4.84
CA GLU A 134 -8.43 8.33 -3.38
C GLU A 134 -7.79 9.58 -2.76
N ILE A 135 -6.58 9.97 -3.18
CA ILE A 135 -5.88 11.13 -2.65
C ILE A 135 -6.63 12.44 -2.98
N PHE A 136 -7.18 12.60 -4.20
CA PHE A 136 -7.88 13.81 -4.62
C PHE A 136 -9.21 14.07 -3.92
N LEU A 137 -9.87 13.03 -3.42
CA LEU A 137 -11.06 13.20 -2.59
C LEU A 137 -10.79 14.09 -1.38
N TYR A 138 -9.57 14.05 -0.84
CA TYR A 138 -9.21 14.81 0.35
C TYR A 138 -8.71 16.23 0.05
N PHE A 139 -8.41 16.57 -1.21
CA PHE A 139 -8.15 17.95 -1.60
C PHE A 139 -9.44 18.78 -1.74
N SER A 140 -10.60 18.11 -1.80
CA SER A 140 -11.91 18.71 -2.01
C SER A 140 -12.57 19.07 -0.66
N GLY A 141 -11.96 19.97 0.12
CA GLY A 141 -12.54 20.50 1.36
C GLY A 141 -11.54 20.71 2.50
N PRO A 142 -11.94 21.35 3.62
CA PRO A 142 -11.09 21.53 4.79
C PRO A 142 -10.89 20.17 5.50
N THR A 143 -9.73 19.55 5.26
CA THR A 143 -9.28 18.33 5.94
C THR A 143 -7.96 18.59 6.65
N SER A 144 -7.77 18.07 7.86
CA SER A 144 -6.47 18.07 8.52
C SER A 144 -5.46 17.20 7.77
N ALA A 145 -5.89 16.21 6.98
CA ALA A 145 -5.02 15.24 6.32
C ALA A 145 -4.24 15.80 5.11
N LEU A 146 -4.51 17.04 4.70
CA LEU A 146 -3.95 17.65 3.49
C LEU A 146 -2.40 17.63 3.43
N PRO A 147 -1.66 17.94 4.51
CA PRO A 147 -0.20 17.85 4.49
C PRO A 147 0.31 16.43 4.26
N ALA A 148 -0.34 15.41 4.83
CA ALA A 148 0.04 14.01 4.63
C ALA A 148 -0.21 13.58 3.19
N MET A 149 -1.34 14.00 2.60
CA MET A 149 -1.67 13.71 1.20
C MET A 149 -0.66 14.33 0.22
N LEU A 150 -0.24 15.57 0.46
CA LEU A 150 0.82 16.21 -0.34
C LEU A 150 2.17 15.49 -0.22
N GLN A 151 2.54 15.06 0.99
CA GLN A 151 3.78 14.32 1.20
C GLN A 151 3.78 12.99 0.44
N ILE A 152 2.65 12.26 0.42
CA ILE A 152 2.52 11.02 -0.35
C ILE A 152 2.75 11.26 -1.85
N LEU A 153 2.22 12.36 -2.39
CA LEU A 153 2.45 12.72 -3.79
C LEU A 153 3.93 13.04 -4.06
N ALA A 154 4.60 13.74 -3.15
CA ALA A 154 6.03 14.02 -3.26
C ALA A 154 6.88 12.74 -3.18
N ASP A 155 6.56 11.82 -2.26
CA ASP A 155 7.24 10.54 -2.12
C ASP A 155 7.01 9.65 -3.36
N PHE A 156 5.80 9.67 -3.92
CA PHE A 156 5.47 8.97 -5.16
C PHE A 156 6.28 9.50 -6.34
N ALA A 157 6.38 10.83 -6.48
CA ALA A 157 7.22 11.45 -7.51
C ALA A 157 8.70 11.10 -7.37
N SER A 158 9.19 10.96 -6.14
CA SER A 158 10.60 10.64 -5.85
C SER A 158 10.92 9.16 -6.04
N ALA A 159 9.95 8.26 -5.89
CA ALA A 159 10.15 6.82 -6.01
C ALA A 159 10.39 6.33 -7.45
N GLU A 160 10.01 7.12 -8.46
CA GLU A 160 10.14 6.81 -9.88
C GLU A 160 11.44 7.35 -10.52
N VAL A 161 12.52 7.52 -9.74
CA VAL A 161 13.86 7.81 -10.27
C VAL A 161 14.48 6.52 -10.82
N HIS A 162 14.23 6.23 -12.10
CA HIS A 162 15.00 5.24 -12.85
C HIS A 162 16.45 5.76 -13.01
N PRO A 163 17.50 4.98 -12.68
CA PRO A 163 18.85 5.33 -13.10
C PRO A 163 19.00 5.00 -14.59
N THR A 164 18.56 5.91 -15.47
CA THR A 164 18.89 5.82 -16.89
C THR A 164 20.24 6.48 -17.14
N VAL A 165 21.16 5.65 -17.61
CA VAL A 165 22.49 5.93 -18.16
C VAL A 165 22.50 7.19 -19.03
N GLU A 166 23.54 7.99 -18.84
CA GLU A 166 24.01 9.11 -19.69
C GLU A 166 23.01 10.23 -20.04
N GLY A 167 23.10 11.30 -19.26
CA GLY A 167 23.23 12.64 -19.85
C GLY A 167 22.02 13.19 -20.58
N ARG A 168 20.89 13.36 -19.88
CA ARG A 168 19.93 14.47 -20.07
C ARG A 168 18.86 14.38 -19.00
N THR A 169 19.00 15.17 -17.94
CA THR A 169 18.01 15.30 -16.88
C THR A 169 16.80 16.07 -17.41
N PHE A 170 15.72 15.35 -17.71
CA PHE A 170 14.37 15.90 -17.79
C PHE A 170 13.46 14.92 -17.04
N ALA A 171 13.22 15.18 -15.77
CA ALA A 171 12.14 14.51 -15.02
C ALA A 171 10.80 15.14 -15.45
N CYS A 172 10.42 14.91 -16.71
CA CYS A 172 9.09 15.25 -17.18
C CYS A 172 8.22 14.03 -16.90
N PHE A 173 7.27 14.15 -15.96
CA PHE A 173 6.19 13.18 -15.74
C PHE A 173 5.45 12.94 -17.07
N THR A 174 5.91 11.95 -17.83
CA THR A 174 5.27 11.57 -19.08
C THR A 174 4.19 10.54 -18.79
N TYR A 175 3.08 11.01 -18.21
CA TYR A 175 1.77 10.37 -18.38
C TYR A 175 0.92 11.18 -19.39
N PRO A 176 1.27 11.19 -20.70
CA PRO A 176 0.57 12.01 -21.70
C PRO A 176 -0.92 11.65 -21.87
N ARG A 177 -1.36 10.47 -21.41
CA ARG A 177 -2.78 10.07 -21.47
C ARG A 177 -3.64 10.54 -20.29
N LYS A 178 -3.07 11.13 -19.22
CA LYS A 178 -3.79 11.37 -17.96
C LYS A 178 -3.83 12.82 -17.46
N CYS A 179 -3.02 13.74 -17.99
CA CYS A 179 -3.16 15.18 -17.69
C CYS A 179 -4.52 15.77 -18.15
N THR A 180 -5.29 15.07 -19.01
CA THR A 180 -6.67 15.46 -19.37
C THR A 180 -7.69 15.17 -18.27
N ARG A 181 -7.43 14.20 -17.37
CA ARG A 181 -8.39 13.79 -16.33
C ARG A 181 -8.13 14.48 -14.97
N TRP A 182 -6.88 14.85 -14.68
CA TRP A 182 -6.49 15.49 -13.42
C TRP A 182 -5.50 16.65 -13.66
N PRO A 183 -5.96 17.81 -14.16
CA PRO A 183 -5.07 18.92 -14.54
C PRO A 183 -4.35 19.58 -13.36
N THR A 184 -4.90 19.50 -12.13
CA THR A 184 -4.27 20.01 -10.89
C THR A 184 -3.16 19.10 -10.36
N ALA A 185 -2.99 17.92 -10.94
CA ALA A 185 -2.04 16.89 -10.52
C ALA A 185 -0.72 16.91 -11.27
N CYS A 186 -0.63 17.66 -12.38
CA CYS A 186 0.58 17.74 -13.18
C CYS A 186 1.59 18.62 -12.41
N PHE A 187 2.24 18.03 -11.40
CA PHE A 187 3.39 18.59 -10.70
C PHE A 187 4.57 18.61 -11.69
N CYS A 188 4.62 19.62 -12.54
CA CYS A 188 5.82 19.99 -13.28
C CYS A 188 6.63 20.96 -12.43
N GLU A 189 7.38 20.46 -11.45
CA GLU A 189 8.55 21.20 -10.95
C GLU A 189 9.74 20.85 -11.84
N CYS A 190 9.92 21.66 -12.89
CA CYS A 190 11.19 21.75 -13.60
C CYS A 190 12.16 22.58 -12.75
N ILE A 191 13.16 21.94 -12.15
CA ILE A 191 14.38 22.63 -11.68
C ILE A 191 15.47 22.39 -12.71
#